data_AF-A0A820D332-F1
#
_entry.id   AF-A0A820D332-F1
#
_cell.length_a   1.000
_cell.length_b   1.000
_cell.length_c   1.000
_cell.angle_alpha   90.00
_cell.angle_beta   90.00
_cell.angle_gamma   90.00
#
_symmetry.space_group_name_H-M   'P 1'
#
loop_
_entity.id
_entity.type
_entity.pdbx_description
1 polymer ?
#
loop_
_entity_poly.entity_id
_entity_poly.type
_entity_poly.pdbx_seq_one_letter_code
_entity_poly.pdbx_strand_id
1 'polypeptide(L)'
;MHLPNKYCRHFLLLVIAAHLCESKTITSEQLSQIKLLTSQFIYQFPLLYGDRQNVISVHSIIHLSESIRDFGGVYNYSTFNFESYL
;
A
#
# COMPACT_ATOMS: atom_id res chain seq x y z
N MET A 1 -23.46 -0.32 12.78
CA MET A 1 -22.57 -1.17 11.95
C MET A 1 -21.15 -1.04 12.50
N HIS A 2 -20.69 -1.98 13.35
CA HIS A 2 -19.32 -1.96 13.87
C HIS A 2 -18.47 -2.85 12.96
N LEU A 3 -17.45 -2.29 12.32
CA LEU A 3 -16.47 -3.07 11.58
C LEU A 3 -15.64 -3.88 12.59
N PRO A 4 -15.58 -5.22 12.50
CA PRO A 4 -14.81 -6.02 13.45
C PRO A 4 -13.33 -5.59 13.46
N ASN A 5 -12.74 -5.52 14.66
CA ASN A 5 -11.39 -4.98 14.89
C ASN A 5 -10.31 -5.61 13.96
N LYS A 6 -10.50 -6.87 13.56
CA LYS A 6 -9.64 -7.60 12.61
C LYS A 6 -9.52 -6.93 11.23
N TYR A 7 -10.62 -6.37 10.71
CA TYR A 7 -10.62 -5.68 9.41
C TYR A 7 -9.95 -4.32 9.51
N CYS A 8 -10.20 -3.58 10.59
CA CYS A 8 -9.52 -2.31 10.84
C CYS A 8 -8.01 -2.48 11.00
N ARG A 9 -7.57 -3.49 11.77
CA ARG A 9 -6.14 -3.81 11.93
C ARG A 9 -5.48 -4.21 10.62
N HIS A 10 -6.17 -5.00 9.82
CA HIS A 10 -5.68 -5.37 8.50
C HIS A 10 -5.54 -4.15 7.59
N PHE A 11 -6.55 -3.29 7.53
CA PHE A 11 -6.49 -2.06 6.75
C PHE A 11 -5.40 -1.09 7.23
N LEU A 12 -5.14 -1.02 8.54
CA LEU A 12 -4.05 -0.21 9.10
C LEU A 12 -2.66 -0.60 8.56
N LEU A 13 -2.42 -1.86 8.21
CA LEU A 13 -1.15 -2.29 7.59
C LEU A 13 -0.90 -1.52 6.29
N LEU A 14 -1.94 -1.35 5.46
CA LEU A 14 -1.87 -0.62 4.20
C LEU A 14 -1.70 0.89 4.42
N VAL A 15 -2.42 1.46 5.39
CA VAL A 15 -2.32 2.90 5.72
C VAL A 15 -0.92 3.25 6.23
N ILE A 16 -0.33 2.43 7.10
CA ILE A 16 1.02 2.64 7.61
C ILE A 16 2.05 2.50 6.49
N ALA A 17 1.90 1.47 5.63
CA ALA A 17 2.77 1.30 4.47
C ALA A 17 2.71 2.54 3.57
N ALA A 18 1.52 3.02 3.21
CA ALA A 18 1.34 4.22 2.39
C ALA A 18 1.93 5.48 3.04
N HIS A 19 1.77 5.66 4.35
CA HIS A 19 2.36 6.81 5.04
C HIS A 19 3.90 6.79 5.04
N LEU A 20 4.51 5.61 5.18
CA LEU A 20 5.97 5.46 5.06
C LEU A 20 6.45 5.82 3.64
N CYS A 21 5.65 5.52 2.63
CA CYS A 21 5.91 5.87 1.22
C CYS A 21 5.91 7.39 0.95
N GLU A 22 5.22 8.19 1.78
CA GLU A 22 5.15 9.65 1.65
C GLU A 22 6.38 10.37 2.24
N SER A 23 7.29 9.63 2.90
CA SER A 23 8.51 10.21 3.45
C SER A 23 9.39 10.81 2.35
N LYS A 24 9.83 12.07 2.52
CA LYS A 24 10.69 12.79 1.55
C LYS A 24 12.01 12.07 1.26
N THR A 25 12.50 11.32 2.24
CA THR A 25 13.67 10.45 2.13
C THR A 25 13.26 9.08 2.63
N ILE A 26 13.32 8.07 1.77
CA ILE A 26 13.00 6.69 2.13
C ILE A 26 14.31 5.96 2.39
N THR A 27 14.51 5.56 3.64
CA THR A 27 15.68 4.75 4.00
C THR A 27 15.48 3.29 3.60
N SER A 28 16.57 2.53 3.49
CA SER A 28 16.50 1.07 3.23
C SER A 28 15.71 0.32 4.32
N GLU A 29 15.71 0.85 5.54
CA GLU A 29 14.94 0.30 6.66
C GLU A 29 13.44 0.53 6.47
N GLN A 30 13.04 1.75 6.10
CA GLN A 30 11.64 2.07 5.77
C GLN A 30 11.15 1.26 4.57
N LEU A 31 11.99 1.07 3.56
CA LEU A 31 11.65 0.23 2.41
C LEU A 31 11.40 -1.23 2.82
N SER A 32 12.22 -1.75 3.74
CA SER A 32 12.04 -3.10 4.30
C SER A 32 10.76 -3.20 5.12
N GLN A 33 10.41 -2.17 5.89
CA GLN A 33 9.16 -2.08 6.65
C GLN A 33 7.94 -2.02 5.73
N ILE A 34 7.97 -1.19 4.69
CA ILE A 34 6.90 -1.12 3.68
C ILE A 34 6.68 -2.49 3.06
N LYS A 35 7.76 -3.17 2.63
CA LYS A 35 7.68 -4.52 2.04
C LYS A 35 7.10 -5.55 3.00
N LEU A 36 7.46 -5.48 4.28
CA LEU A 36 6.91 -6.37 5.30
C LEU A 36 5.41 -6.13 5.50
N LEU A 37 5.01 -4.87 5.65
CA LEU A 37 3.61 -4.48 5.88
C LEU A 37 2.71 -4.84 4.70
N THR A 38 3.15 -4.56 3.47
CA THR A 38 2.42 -4.95 2.27
C THR A 38 2.34 -6.48 2.17
N SER A 39 3.44 -7.22 2.35
CA SER A 39 3.40 -8.69 2.32
C SER A 39 2.43 -9.29 3.34
N GLN A 40 2.42 -8.75 4.57
CA GLN A 40 1.48 -9.19 5.62
C GLN A 40 0.03 -8.90 5.24
N PHE A 41 -0.25 -7.72 4.65
CA PHE A 41 -1.58 -7.37 4.17
C PHE A 41 -2.08 -8.40 3.14
N ILE A 42 -1.25 -8.79 2.19
CA ILE A 42 -1.61 -9.75 1.13
C ILE A 42 -1.85 -11.14 1.69
N TYR A 43 -0.96 -11.62 2.56
CA TYR A 43 -1.08 -12.93 3.18
C TYR A 43 -2.38 -13.05 3.99
N GLN A 44 -2.77 -11.98 4.70
CA GLN A 44 -3.99 -11.97 5.52
C GLN A 44 -5.28 -11.69 4.73
N PHE A 45 -5.16 -11.17 3.50
CA PHE A 45 -6.29 -10.78 2.68
C PHE A 45 -7.28 -11.94 2.39
N PRO A 46 -6.86 -13.10 1.85
CA PRO A 46 -7.78 -14.20 1.57
C PRO A 46 -8.42 -14.76 2.84
N LEU A 47 -7.70 -14.75 3.97
CA LEU A 47 -8.19 -15.23 5.26
C LEU A 47 -9.32 -14.35 5.83
N LEU A 48 -9.32 -13.05 5.52
CA LEU A 48 -10.28 -12.08 6.07
C LEU A 48 -11.44 -11.80 5.10
N TYR A 49 -11.17 -11.73 3.79
CA TYR A 49 -12.12 -11.30 2.76
C TYR A 49 -12.50 -12.41 1.76
N GLY A 50 -11.85 -13.58 1.82
CA GLY A 50 -12.06 -14.71 0.92
C GLY A 50 -11.21 -14.65 -0.35
N ASP A 51 -10.95 -15.82 -0.96
CA ASP A 51 -10.02 -15.98 -2.09
C ASP A 51 -10.39 -15.25 -3.39
N ARG A 52 -11.65 -14.81 -3.54
CA ARG A 52 -12.18 -14.29 -4.82
C ARG A 52 -12.18 -12.76 -4.94
N GLN A 53 -11.73 -12.03 -3.92
CA GLN A 53 -11.77 -10.57 -3.89
C GLN A 53 -10.40 -10.00 -4.34
N ASN A 54 -10.39 -9.26 -5.46
CA ASN A 54 -9.35 -8.29 -5.88
C ASN A 54 -7.87 -8.72 -5.84
N VAL A 55 -7.53 -9.85 -6.46
CA VAL A 55 -6.13 -10.23 -6.75
C VAL A 55 -5.37 -9.08 -7.43
N ILE A 56 -6.02 -8.33 -8.32
CA ILE A 56 -5.40 -7.23 -9.08
C ILE A 56 -5.05 -6.04 -8.18
N SER A 57 -5.97 -5.52 -7.37
CA SER A 57 -5.68 -4.38 -6.47
C SER A 57 -4.62 -4.75 -5.43
N VAL A 58 -4.63 -5.99 -4.97
CA VAL A 58 -3.65 -6.54 -4.04
C VAL A 58 -2.26 -6.70 -4.70
N HIS A 59 -2.21 -7.09 -5.97
CA HIS A 59 -0.96 -7.15 -6.75
C HIS A 59 -0.37 -5.75 -6.99
N SER A 60 -1.21 -4.76 -7.31
CA SER A 60 -0.76 -3.37 -7.47
C SER A 60 -0.13 -2.81 -6.20
N ILE A 61 -0.58 -3.26 -5.01
CA ILE A 61 0.01 -2.88 -3.71
C ILE A 61 1.42 -3.49 -3.52
N ILE A 62 1.71 -4.67 -4.09
CA ILE A 62 3.09 -5.24 -4.09
C ILE A 62 4.03 -4.29 -4.81
N HIS A 63 3.62 -3.88 -6.02
CA HIS A 63 4.43 -3.04 -6.88
C HIS A 63 4.53 -1.60 -6.38
N LEU A 64 3.74 -1.18 -5.39
CA LEU A 64 3.88 0.15 -4.78
C LEU A 64 5.29 0.34 -4.19
N SER A 65 5.79 -0.67 -3.48
CA SER A 65 7.13 -0.65 -2.90
C SER A 65 8.26 -0.66 -3.95
N GLU A 66 8.05 -1.37 -5.05
CA GLU A 66 8.98 -1.40 -6.18
C GLU A 66 8.95 -0.10 -6.99
N SER A 67 7.76 0.45 -7.22
CA SER A 67 7.56 1.74 -7.89
C SER A 67 8.24 2.87 -7.13
N ILE A 68 8.19 2.84 -5.80
CA ILE A 68 8.86 3.83 -4.95
C ILE A 68 10.39 3.68 -4.97
N ARG A 69 10.88 2.44 -5.04
CA ARG A 69 12.31 2.16 -5.20
C ARG A 69 12.80 2.65 -6.58
N ASP A 70 12.02 2.43 -7.62
CA ASP A 70 12.43 2.65 -9.01
C ASP A 70 12.19 4.11 -9.46
N PHE A 71 11.24 4.82 -8.84
CA PHE A 71 10.85 6.19 -9.22
C PHE A 71 10.98 7.25 -8.10
N GLY A 72 11.38 6.87 -6.88
CA GLY A 72 11.43 7.74 -5.71
C GLY A 72 10.09 7.84 -4.97
N GLY A 73 10.07 8.61 -3.86
CA GLY A 73 8.87 8.78 -3.03
C GLY A 73 7.66 9.27 -3.82
N VAL A 74 6.45 8.92 -3.35
CA VAL A 74 5.17 9.15 -4.05
C VAL A 74 4.89 10.64 -4.32
N TYR A 75 5.68 11.55 -3.72
CA TYR A 75 5.66 12.99 -4.02
C TYR A 75 6.03 13.33 -5.48
N ASN A 76 6.79 12.49 -6.19
CA ASN A 76 7.08 12.69 -7.61
C ASN A 76 5.97 12.18 -8.54
N TYR A 77 5.07 11.33 -8.02
CA TYR A 77 4.00 10.67 -8.77
C TYR A 77 2.64 10.89 -8.10
N SER A 78 2.45 12.04 -7.44
CA SER A 78 1.10 12.48 -7.11
C SER A 78 0.33 12.53 -8.41
N THR A 79 -0.58 11.57 -8.55
CA THR A 79 -1.55 11.45 -9.62
C THR A 79 -2.50 12.63 -9.55
N PHE A 80 -1.99 13.80 -9.94
CA PHE A 80 -2.74 15.00 -10.25
C PHE A 80 -2.11 15.69 -11.46
N ASN A 81 -2.28 15.06 -12.62
CA ASN A 81 -2.28 15.73 -13.92
C ASN A 81 -3.39 15.16 -14.82
N PHE A 82 -4.54 14.80 -14.23
CA PHE A 82 -5.75 14.46 -14.99
C PHE A 82 -6.86 15.51 -14.85
N GLU A 83 -6.55 16.72 -14.37
CA GLU A 83 -7.42 17.89 -14.47
C GLU A 83 -6.68 19.11 -15.03
N SER A 84 -6.13 19.00 -16.25
CA SER A 84 -5.65 20.17 -17.00
C SER A 84 -6.02 20.16 -18.48
N TYR A 85 -6.98 19.33 -18.88
CA TYR A 85 -7.66 19.46 -20.17
C TYR A 85 -9.16 19.16 -20.00
N LEU A 86 -9.87 20.14 -19.44
CA LEU A 86 -11.28 20.42 -19.72
C LEU A 86 -11.44 21.94 -19.80
#